data_AF-A0A5E4GE59-F1
#
_entry.id   AF-A0A5E4GE59-F1
#
_cell.length_a   1.000
_cell.length_b   1.000
_cell.length_c   1.000
_cell.angle_alpha   90.00
_cell.angle_beta   90.00
_cell.angle_gamma   90.00
#
_symmetry.space_group_name_H-M   'P 1'
#
loop_
_entity.id
_entity.type
_entity.pdbx_description
1 polymer ?
#
loop_
_entity_poly.entity_id
_entity_poly.type
_entity_poly.pdbx_seq_one_letter_code
_entity_poly.pdbx_strand_id
1 'polypeptide(L)'
;KKNTRGPCRQLKTAKVTRVTNSRINIGYDERHRAAPTAELHSSLAHDIGHVIRSHCPMQWKSWKVMPDETKTEVRGQLSTNYNLEDLDDESLAYFNRLFSERYKQWKSDLHHHFEAFDDPQVALQEGCPKELEGREDSWAWLCAHFQAPAFVNKAKVNKGNRKKKTLLHHSGSRPFSYRMDARRQ
;
A
#
# COMPACT_ATOMS: atom_id res chain seq x y z
N LYS A 1 -4.21 22.24 15.86
CA LYS A 1 -4.33 21.37 14.65
C LYS A 1 -2.94 20.84 14.31
N LYS A 2 -2.71 19.52 14.31
CA LYS A 2 -1.43 18.96 13.81
C LYS A 2 -1.42 19.11 12.29
N ASN A 3 -0.34 19.64 11.72
CA ASN A 3 -0.13 19.63 10.27
C ASN A 3 -0.02 18.17 9.80
N THR A 4 -1.13 17.61 9.33
CA THR A 4 -1.12 16.31 8.67
C THR A 4 -0.71 16.52 7.22
N ARG A 5 0.26 15.72 6.77
CA ARG A 5 0.69 15.73 5.37
C ARG A 5 -0.47 15.20 4.53
N GLY A 6 -0.87 15.96 3.51
CA GLY A 6 -1.93 15.56 2.59
C GLY A 6 -1.61 14.30 1.79
N PRO A 7 -2.60 13.75 1.06
CA PRO A 7 -2.40 12.56 0.23
C PRO A 7 -1.24 12.72 -0.75
N CYS A 8 -0.50 11.63 -0.98
CA CYS A 8 0.46 11.56 -2.08
C CYS A 8 -0.23 11.91 -3.41
N ARG A 9 0.48 12.64 -4.27
CA ARG A 9 0.04 12.94 -5.65
C ARG A 9 1.16 12.67 -6.67
N GLN A 10 2.15 11.85 -6.30
CA GLN A 10 3.35 11.52 -7.11
C GLN A 10 4.16 12.73 -7.62
N LEU A 11 3.94 13.94 -7.09
CA LEU A 11 4.56 15.18 -7.60
C LEU A 11 6.09 15.16 -7.54
N LYS A 12 6.66 14.47 -6.56
CA LYS A 12 8.12 14.38 -6.40
C LYS A 12 8.74 13.57 -7.52
N THR A 13 8.20 12.39 -7.81
CA THR A 13 8.71 11.50 -8.86
C THR A 13 8.38 12.03 -10.25
N ALA A 14 7.20 12.63 -10.45
CA ALA A 14 6.88 13.35 -11.68
C ALA A 14 7.88 14.50 -11.96
N LYS A 15 8.28 15.25 -10.92
CA LYS A 15 9.32 16.28 -11.06
C LYS A 15 10.67 15.68 -11.46
N VAL A 16 11.07 14.54 -10.88
CA VAL A 16 12.32 13.86 -11.24
C VAL A 16 12.28 13.47 -12.71
N THR A 17 11.27 12.72 -13.14
CA THR A 17 11.11 12.27 -14.53
C THR A 17 11.14 13.43 -15.52
N ARG A 18 10.48 14.53 -15.19
CA ARG A 18 10.47 15.75 -16.03
C ARG A 18 11.85 16.40 -16.13
N VAL A 19 12.60 16.45 -15.04
CA VAL A 19 13.94 17.09 -15.01
C VAL A 19 14.98 16.21 -15.69
N THR A 20 14.91 14.89 -15.51
CA THR A 20 15.86 13.93 -16.09
C THR A 20 15.48 13.45 -17.48
N ASN A 21 14.28 13.84 -17.97
CA ASN A 21 13.67 13.37 -19.21
C ASN A 21 13.72 11.83 -19.37
N SER A 22 13.59 11.11 -18.25
CA SER A 22 13.77 9.65 -18.17
C SER A 22 12.98 9.08 -17.01
N ARG A 23 12.45 7.86 -17.19
CA ARG A 23 11.75 7.11 -16.14
C ARG A 23 12.74 6.62 -15.08
N ILE A 24 12.26 6.51 -13.85
CA ILE A 24 13.06 6.05 -12.70
C ILE A 24 13.17 4.52 -12.75
N ASN A 25 14.39 3.99 -12.81
CA ASN A 25 14.62 2.54 -12.73
C ASN A 25 14.39 2.03 -11.31
N ILE A 26 13.69 0.90 -11.20
CA ILE A 26 13.52 0.17 -9.95
C ILE A 26 14.59 -0.91 -9.93
N GLY A 27 15.52 -0.81 -8.99
CA GLY A 27 16.46 -1.90 -8.69
C GLY A 27 16.17 -2.53 -7.34
N TYR A 28 16.66 -3.75 -7.15
CA TYR A 28 16.72 -4.42 -5.86
C TYR A 28 18.17 -4.48 -5.37
N ASP A 29 18.36 -4.17 -4.10
CA ASP A 29 19.62 -4.34 -3.39
C ASP A 29 19.46 -5.42 -2.32
N GLU A 30 20.24 -6.50 -2.48
CA GLU A 30 20.19 -7.67 -1.62
C GLU A 30 20.59 -7.35 -0.18
N ARG A 31 21.59 -6.48 0.00
CA ARG A 31 22.11 -6.09 1.32
C ARG A 31 21.01 -5.49 2.19
N HIS A 32 20.24 -4.56 1.66
CA HIS A 32 19.17 -3.89 2.40
C HIS A 32 17.81 -4.57 2.24
N ARG A 33 17.69 -5.55 1.34
CA ARG A 33 16.44 -6.22 0.92
C ARG A 33 15.37 -5.21 0.48
N ALA A 34 15.80 -4.18 -0.23
CA ALA A 34 15.00 -3.02 -0.63
C ALA A 34 15.57 -2.36 -1.89
N ALA A 35 15.04 -1.21 -2.29
CA ALA A 35 15.61 -0.44 -3.41
C ALA A 35 16.98 0.15 -3.04
N PRO A 36 17.96 0.30 -3.96
CA PRO A 36 19.33 0.72 -3.67
C PRO A 36 19.51 1.93 -2.76
N THR A 37 18.55 2.87 -2.78
CA THR A 37 18.54 4.03 -1.89
C THR A 37 17.28 4.09 -1.03
N ALA A 38 17.41 4.63 0.18
CA ALA A 38 16.28 4.83 1.09
C ALA A 38 15.24 5.81 0.51
N GLU A 39 15.69 6.79 -0.27
CA GLU A 39 14.88 7.79 -0.96
C GLU A 39 14.03 7.14 -2.06
N LEU A 40 14.62 6.26 -2.88
CA LEU A 40 13.90 5.50 -3.89
C LEU A 40 12.87 4.56 -3.24
N HIS A 41 13.28 3.79 -2.22
CA HIS A 41 12.37 2.93 -1.47
C HIS A 41 11.16 3.71 -0.92
N SER A 42 11.42 4.85 -0.27
CA SER A 42 10.37 5.66 0.35
C SER A 42 9.43 6.27 -0.69
N SER A 43 9.96 6.72 -1.83
CA SER A 43 9.19 7.32 -2.91
C SER A 43 8.32 6.28 -3.61
N LEU A 44 8.91 5.14 -3.98
CA LEU A 44 8.20 4.03 -4.60
C LEU A 44 7.09 3.50 -3.70
N ALA A 45 7.36 3.28 -2.42
CA ALA A 45 6.34 2.80 -1.48
C ALA A 45 5.20 3.81 -1.27
N HIS A 46 5.47 5.11 -1.37
CA HIS A 46 4.47 6.17 -1.26
C HIS A 46 3.59 6.25 -2.51
N ASP A 47 4.21 6.17 -3.69
CA ASP A 47 3.54 6.20 -4.99
C ASP A 47 2.70 4.93 -5.22
N ILE A 48 3.21 3.75 -4.86
CA ILE A 48 2.42 2.51 -4.83
C ILE A 48 1.22 2.67 -3.88
N GLY A 49 1.44 3.25 -2.70
CA GLY A 49 0.36 3.52 -1.76
C GLY A 49 -0.72 4.44 -2.35
N HIS A 50 -0.32 5.45 -3.13
CA HIS A 50 -1.27 6.30 -3.86
C HIS A 50 -2.06 5.50 -4.89
N VAL A 51 -1.37 4.74 -5.73
CA VAL A 51 -1.97 3.93 -6.78
C VAL A 51 -2.97 2.92 -6.22
N ILE A 52 -2.63 2.25 -5.12
CA ILE A 52 -3.55 1.36 -4.42
C ILE A 52 -4.82 2.09 -3.97
N ARG A 53 -4.69 3.28 -3.36
CA ARG A 53 -5.87 4.01 -2.87
C ARG A 53 -6.74 4.51 -4.01
N SER A 54 -6.14 5.02 -5.08
CA SER A 54 -6.85 5.73 -6.15
C SER A 54 -7.34 4.82 -7.28
N HIS A 55 -6.67 3.70 -7.54
CA HIS A 55 -6.93 2.89 -8.74
C HIS A 55 -7.19 1.42 -8.46
N CYS A 56 -6.84 0.88 -7.29
CA CYS A 56 -7.09 -0.54 -7.01
C CYS A 56 -8.57 -0.77 -6.64
N PRO A 57 -9.27 -1.76 -7.25
CA PRO A 57 -10.68 -2.03 -6.94
C PRO A 57 -10.91 -2.64 -5.55
N MET A 58 -9.88 -3.14 -4.86
CA MET A 58 -10.01 -3.69 -3.49
C MET A 58 -11.00 -4.87 -3.29
N GLN A 59 -11.54 -5.45 -4.37
CA GLN A 59 -12.53 -6.54 -4.37
C GLN A 59 -11.95 -7.95 -4.14
N TRP A 60 -10.73 -8.03 -3.60
CA TRP A 60 -10.06 -9.31 -3.36
C TRP A 60 -9.60 -9.47 -1.91
N LYS A 61 -9.49 -10.72 -1.47
CA LYS A 61 -9.04 -11.03 -0.11
C LYS A 61 -7.62 -10.52 0.16
N SER A 62 -6.75 -10.57 -0.85
CA SER A 62 -5.37 -10.09 -0.81
C SER A 62 -4.85 -9.78 -2.20
N TRP A 63 -3.80 -8.96 -2.31
CA TRP A 63 -3.06 -8.74 -3.56
C TRP A 63 -2.72 -10.04 -4.29
N LYS A 64 -2.24 -11.07 -3.56
CA LYS A 64 -1.84 -12.36 -4.15
C LYS A 64 -2.94 -13.02 -5.00
N VAL A 65 -4.21 -12.93 -4.59
CA VAL A 65 -5.33 -13.63 -5.25
C VAL A 65 -6.07 -12.74 -6.25
N MET A 66 -5.63 -11.50 -6.44
CA MET A 66 -6.14 -10.63 -7.49
C MET A 66 -5.68 -11.16 -8.87
N PRO A 67 -6.53 -11.12 -9.90
CA PRO A 67 -6.15 -11.49 -11.27
C PRO A 67 -4.95 -10.68 -11.76
N ASP A 68 -4.08 -11.31 -12.54
CA ASP A 68 -2.85 -10.68 -13.01
C ASP A 68 -3.12 -9.56 -14.03
N GLU A 69 -4.21 -9.64 -14.79
CA GLU A 69 -4.72 -8.57 -15.65
C GLU A 69 -4.97 -7.30 -14.83
N THR A 70 -5.77 -7.39 -13.77
CA THR A 70 -6.05 -6.26 -12.87
C THR A 70 -4.80 -5.77 -12.15
N LYS A 71 -3.91 -6.67 -11.70
CA LYS A 71 -2.62 -6.25 -11.11
C LYS A 71 -1.78 -5.48 -12.13
N THR A 72 -1.84 -5.85 -13.40
CA THR A 72 -1.08 -5.21 -14.48
C THR A 72 -1.60 -3.82 -14.77
N GLU A 73 -2.92 -3.63 -14.82
CA GLU A 73 -3.55 -2.31 -14.95
C GLU A 73 -3.20 -1.39 -13.77
N VAL A 74 -3.29 -1.91 -12.54
CA VAL A 74 -2.95 -1.14 -11.33
C VAL A 74 -1.46 -0.79 -11.32
N ARG A 75 -0.56 -1.72 -11.67
CA ARG A 75 0.88 -1.45 -11.80
C ARG A 75 1.17 -0.43 -12.90
N GLY A 76 0.44 -0.50 -14.01
CA GLY A 76 0.57 0.39 -15.17
C GLY A 76 0.43 1.87 -14.82
N GLN A 77 -0.31 2.22 -13.76
CA GLN A 77 -0.41 3.59 -13.25
C GLN A 77 0.94 4.19 -12.82
N LEU A 78 1.97 3.36 -12.58
CA LEU A 78 3.33 3.82 -12.24
C LEU A 78 4.23 4.02 -13.46
N SER A 79 3.83 3.54 -14.64
CA SER A 79 4.66 3.56 -15.86
C SER A 79 5.02 4.97 -16.35
N THR A 80 4.22 5.98 -15.95
CA THR A 80 4.53 7.40 -16.22
C THR A 80 5.83 7.85 -15.56
N ASN A 81 6.15 7.33 -14.37
CA ASN A 81 7.29 7.79 -13.57
C ASN A 81 8.40 6.74 -13.42
N TYR A 82 8.06 5.45 -13.51
CA TYR A 82 8.98 4.35 -13.26
C TYR A 82 9.13 3.50 -14.52
N ASN A 83 10.35 3.00 -14.74
CA ASN A 83 10.56 1.99 -15.75
C ASN A 83 10.07 0.65 -15.20
N LEU A 84 9.05 0.09 -15.86
CA LEU A 84 8.47 -1.21 -15.51
C LEU A 84 8.83 -2.27 -16.56
N GLU A 85 9.47 -1.86 -17.65
CA GLU A 85 10.04 -2.73 -18.67
C GLU A 85 11.35 -3.32 -18.10
N ASP A 86 11.59 -4.61 -18.36
CA ASP A 86 12.84 -5.31 -18.04
C ASP A 86 13.24 -5.33 -16.55
N LEU A 87 12.26 -5.39 -15.63
CA LEU A 87 12.55 -5.70 -14.23
C LEU A 87 13.07 -7.14 -14.11
N ASP A 88 14.26 -7.30 -13.51
CA ASP A 88 14.74 -8.62 -13.08
C ASP A 88 13.80 -9.25 -12.04
N ASP A 89 13.94 -10.56 -11.84
CA ASP A 89 13.06 -11.35 -10.98
C ASP A 89 13.07 -10.83 -9.53
N GLU A 90 14.23 -10.43 -9.01
CA GLU A 90 14.35 -9.89 -7.65
C GLU A 90 13.64 -8.53 -7.50
N SER A 91 13.82 -7.63 -8.46
CA SER A 91 13.19 -6.31 -8.51
C SER A 91 11.68 -6.41 -8.67
N LEU A 92 11.22 -7.35 -9.52
CA LEU A 92 9.80 -7.64 -9.68
C LEU A 92 9.20 -8.25 -8.40
N ALA A 93 9.90 -9.15 -7.72
CA ALA A 93 9.47 -9.73 -6.45
C ALA A 93 9.39 -8.65 -5.36
N TYR A 94 10.39 -7.78 -5.26
CA TYR A 94 10.42 -6.65 -4.35
C TYR A 94 9.25 -5.67 -4.62
N PHE A 95 9.03 -5.33 -5.89
CA PHE A 95 7.94 -4.45 -6.31
C PHE A 95 6.58 -5.02 -5.93
N ASN A 96 6.33 -6.30 -6.22
CA ASN A 96 5.11 -7.01 -5.84
C ASN A 96 4.92 -7.13 -4.31
N ARG A 97 6.01 -7.24 -3.55
CA ARG A 97 5.98 -7.20 -2.09
C ARG A 97 5.48 -5.85 -1.59
N LEU A 98 5.96 -4.74 -2.14
CA LEU A 98 5.47 -3.40 -1.77
C LEU A 98 3.98 -3.22 -2.09
N PHE A 99 3.52 -3.70 -3.26
CA PHE A 99 2.08 -3.71 -3.57
C PHE A 99 1.28 -4.51 -2.55
N SER A 100 1.73 -5.70 -2.19
CA SER A 100 1.06 -6.55 -1.21
C SER A 100 0.98 -5.88 0.16
N GLU A 101 2.06 -5.22 0.59
CA GLU A 101 2.12 -4.47 1.85
C GLU A 101 1.16 -3.28 1.83
N ARG A 102 1.13 -2.50 0.75
CA ARG A 102 0.27 -1.31 0.62
C ARG A 102 -1.20 -1.67 0.46
N TYR A 103 -1.53 -2.72 -0.29
CA TYR A 103 -2.87 -3.29 -0.38
C TYR A 103 -3.39 -3.70 1.00
N LYS A 104 -2.59 -4.47 1.74
CA LYS A 104 -2.94 -4.92 3.09
C LYS A 104 -3.13 -3.75 4.05
N GLN A 105 -2.24 -2.75 4.00
CA GLN A 105 -2.36 -1.57 4.84
C GLN A 105 -3.65 -0.82 4.53
N TRP A 106 -3.92 -0.53 3.25
CA TRP A 106 -5.11 0.19 2.86
C TRP A 106 -6.40 -0.55 3.24
N LYS A 107 -6.43 -1.87 3.04
CA LYS A 107 -7.56 -2.70 3.49
C LYS A 107 -7.76 -2.66 5.00
N SER A 108 -6.68 -2.58 5.78
CA SER A 108 -6.76 -2.40 7.24
C SER A 108 -7.30 -1.03 7.61
N ASP A 109 -6.91 0.02 6.90
CA ASP A 109 -7.39 1.38 7.15
C ASP A 109 -8.90 1.48 6.84
N LEU A 110 -9.34 0.87 5.74
CA LEU A 110 -10.75 0.74 5.37
C LEU A 110 -11.56 -0.07 6.38
N HIS A 111 -10.97 -1.12 6.96
CA HIS A 111 -11.61 -1.88 8.03
C HIS A 111 -11.78 -1.05 9.31
N HIS A 112 -10.76 -0.27 9.70
CA HIS A 112 -10.89 0.63 10.84
C HIS A 112 -11.95 1.72 10.60
N HIS A 113 -12.06 2.21 9.36
CA HIS A 113 -13.13 3.13 8.96
C HIS A 113 -14.50 2.48 9.08
N PHE A 114 -14.65 1.24 8.59
CA PHE A 114 -15.88 0.45 8.77
C PHE A 114 -16.24 0.24 10.25
N GLU A 115 -15.27 -0.09 11.11
CA GLU A 115 -15.47 -0.27 12.56
C GLU A 115 -15.87 1.03 13.29
N ALA A 116 -15.78 2.20 12.65
CA ALA A 116 -16.23 3.46 13.24
C ALA A 116 -17.76 3.65 13.19
N PHE A 117 -18.47 2.79 12.47
CA PHE A 117 -19.93 2.78 12.40
C PHE A 117 -20.51 1.68 13.30
N ASP A 118 -21.55 2.02 14.06
CA ASP A 118 -22.23 1.05 14.93
C ASP A 118 -23.11 0.08 14.14
N ASP A 119 -23.66 0.53 13.00
CA ASP A 119 -24.51 -0.25 12.12
C ASP A 119 -23.82 -0.50 10.76
N PRO A 120 -23.56 -1.77 10.39
CA PRO A 120 -23.02 -2.13 9.08
C PRO A 120 -23.85 -1.65 7.88
N GLN A 121 -25.17 -1.49 8.03
CA GLN A 121 -26.02 -0.96 6.95
C GLN A 121 -25.77 0.53 6.72
N VAL A 122 -25.62 1.31 7.80
CA VAL A 122 -25.23 2.72 7.71
C VAL A 122 -23.82 2.84 7.10
N ALA A 123 -22.87 1.99 7.52
CA ALA A 123 -21.53 1.95 6.94
C ALA A 123 -21.55 1.69 5.43
N LEU A 124 -22.43 0.81 4.96
CA LEU A 124 -22.59 0.49 3.54
C LEU A 124 -23.18 1.67 2.75
N GLN A 125 -24.21 2.33 3.27
CA GLN A 125 -24.96 3.37 2.56
C GLN A 125 -24.25 4.73 2.57
N GLU A 126 -23.72 5.14 3.72
CA GLU A 126 -23.18 6.49 3.94
C GLU A 126 -21.68 6.49 4.25
N GLY A 127 -21.11 5.31 4.50
CA GLY A 127 -19.72 5.18 4.95
C GLY A 127 -18.68 5.06 3.84
N CYS A 128 -19.03 5.20 2.56
CA CYS A 128 -18.06 5.09 1.47
C CYS A 128 -16.97 6.18 1.59
N PRO A 129 -15.68 5.81 1.74
CA PRO A 129 -14.59 6.79 1.80
C PRO A 129 -14.45 7.55 0.49
N LYS A 130 -14.03 8.83 0.56
CA LYS A 130 -13.84 9.69 -0.62
C LYS A 130 -12.86 9.09 -1.64
N GLU A 131 -11.85 8.34 -1.17
CA GLU A 131 -10.92 7.66 -2.07
C GLU A 131 -11.59 6.56 -2.92
N LEU A 132 -12.76 6.05 -2.53
CA LEU A 132 -13.55 5.06 -3.25
C LEU A 132 -14.80 5.66 -3.94
N GLU A 133 -14.93 6.99 -3.98
CA GLU A 133 -16.01 7.66 -4.71
C GLU A 133 -15.97 7.29 -6.21
N GLY A 134 -17.12 6.92 -6.78
CA GLY A 134 -17.23 6.36 -8.13
C GLY A 134 -16.82 4.89 -8.25
N ARG A 135 -16.55 4.22 -7.12
CA ARG A 135 -16.23 2.79 -6.99
C ARG A 135 -16.99 2.18 -5.80
N GLU A 136 -18.28 2.50 -5.71
CA GLU A 136 -19.16 2.09 -4.61
C GLU A 136 -19.29 0.57 -4.52
N ASP A 137 -19.17 -0.13 -5.65
CA ASP A 137 -19.10 -1.59 -5.74
C ASP A 137 -17.93 -2.18 -4.94
N SER A 138 -16.79 -1.49 -4.95
CA SER A 138 -15.58 -1.83 -4.19
C SER A 138 -15.82 -1.69 -2.70
N TRP A 139 -16.49 -0.61 -2.27
CA TRP A 139 -16.87 -0.42 -0.88
C TRP A 139 -17.89 -1.46 -0.42
N ALA A 140 -18.92 -1.73 -1.22
CA ALA A 140 -19.92 -2.75 -0.93
C ALA A 140 -19.30 -4.15 -0.73
N TRP A 141 -18.36 -4.53 -1.61
CA TRP A 141 -17.62 -5.78 -1.48
C TRP A 141 -16.83 -5.83 -0.16
N LEU A 142 -16.16 -4.73 0.22
CA LEU A 142 -15.39 -4.64 1.46
C LEU A 142 -16.29 -4.75 2.70
N CYS A 143 -17.42 -4.05 2.74
CA CYS A 143 -18.40 -4.16 3.83
C CYS A 143 -18.90 -5.60 4.01
N ALA A 144 -19.24 -6.29 2.91
CA ALA A 144 -19.61 -7.70 2.96
C ALA A 144 -18.44 -8.58 3.44
N HIS A 145 -17.22 -8.30 2.95
CA HIS A 145 -16.03 -9.03 3.34
C HIS A 145 -15.68 -8.88 4.82
N PHE A 146 -15.84 -7.69 5.40
CA PHE A 146 -15.54 -7.42 6.81
C PHE A 146 -16.55 -8.10 7.75
N GLN A 147 -17.80 -8.23 7.32
CA GLN A 147 -18.84 -8.94 8.06
C GLN A 147 -18.74 -10.47 7.93
N ALA A 148 -18.07 -10.98 6.90
CA ALA A 148 -17.95 -12.42 6.67
C ALA A 148 -17.32 -13.14 7.89
N PRO A 149 -17.90 -14.25 8.38
CA PRO A 149 -17.42 -14.95 9.58
C PRO A 149 -15.93 -15.31 9.53
N ALA A 150 -15.46 -15.72 8.35
CA ALA A 150 -14.05 -16.05 8.13
C ALA A 150 -13.12 -14.85 8.38
N PHE A 151 -13.54 -13.63 8.01
CA PHE A 151 -12.76 -12.43 8.26
C PHE A 151 -12.81 -12.04 9.74
N VAL A 152 -14.02 -12.00 10.33
CA VAL A 152 -14.22 -11.64 11.74
C VAL A 152 -13.40 -12.53 12.67
N ASN A 153 -13.43 -13.86 12.45
CA ASN A 153 -12.66 -14.80 13.25
C ASN A 153 -11.15 -14.56 13.12
N LYS A 154 -10.67 -14.33 11.89
CA LYS A 154 -9.25 -14.02 11.63
C LYS A 154 -8.83 -12.70 12.26
N ALA A 155 -9.67 -11.67 12.20
CA ALA A 155 -9.43 -10.36 12.79
C ALA A 155 -9.31 -10.45 14.32
N LYS A 156 -10.22 -11.18 14.99
CA LYS A 156 -10.18 -11.45 16.44
C LYS A 156 -8.86 -12.12 16.85
N VAL A 157 -8.47 -13.19 16.16
CA VAL A 157 -7.18 -13.89 16.41
C VAL A 157 -6.00 -12.95 16.21
N ASN A 158 -5.96 -12.20 15.11
CA ASN A 158 -4.88 -11.26 14.82
C ASN A 158 -4.76 -10.14 15.88
N LYS A 159 -5.88 -9.61 16.37
CA LYS A 159 -5.92 -8.62 17.45
C LYS A 159 -5.33 -9.20 18.74
N GLY A 160 -5.68 -10.44 19.09
CA GLY A 160 -5.08 -11.18 20.20
C GLY A 160 -3.57 -11.37 20.05
N ASN A 161 -3.12 -11.80 18.87
CA ASN A 161 -1.69 -11.97 18.56
C ASN A 161 -0.93 -10.64 18.62
N ARG A 162 -1.54 -9.54 18.17
CA ARG A 162 -0.93 -8.21 18.22
C ARG A 162 -0.74 -7.71 19.65
N LYS A 163 -1.68 -8.00 20.57
CA LYS A 163 -1.54 -7.68 22.01
C LYS A 163 -0.39 -8.44 22.69
N LYS A 164 -0.01 -9.61 22.16
CA LYS A 164 1.11 -10.43 22.68
C LYS A 164 2.48 -9.97 22.17
N LYS A 165 2.56 -9.04 21.21
CA LYS A 165 3.85 -8.54 20.72
C LYS A 165 4.49 -7.62 21.76
N THR A 166 5.70 -7.95 22.19
CA THR A 166 6.50 -7.18 23.17
C THR A 166 7.39 -6.12 22.52
N LEU A 167 7.80 -6.33 21.27
CA LEU A 167 8.62 -5.39 20.51
C LEU A 167 7.75 -4.29 19.87
N LEU A 168 7.79 -3.09 20.49
CA LEU A 168 7.25 -1.86 19.92
C LEU A 168 8.29 -1.26 18.97
N HIS A 169 7.99 -1.19 17.68
CA HIS A 169 8.86 -0.57 16.69
C HIS A 169 8.25 0.75 16.19
N HIS A 170 8.90 1.87 16.50
CA HIS A 170 8.49 3.22 16.09
C HIS A 170 9.36 3.80 14.94
N SER A 171 9.98 2.95 14.12
CA SER A 171 11.01 3.40 13.18
C SER A 171 10.52 3.97 11.85
N GLY A 172 9.38 4.67 11.84
CA GLY A 172 8.92 5.50 10.71
C GLY A 172 8.93 4.79 9.34
N SER A 173 9.15 5.55 8.26
CA SER A 173 9.06 5.07 6.86
C SER A 173 10.37 4.51 6.28
N ARG A 174 11.51 4.65 6.98
CA ARG A 174 12.80 4.13 6.50
C ARG A 174 13.00 2.70 7.00
N PRO A 175 13.36 1.73 6.14
CA PRO A 175 13.66 0.37 6.57
C PRO A 175 14.72 0.33 7.67
N PHE A 176 14.65 -0.70 8.52
CA PHE A 176 15.55 -0.87 9.66
C PHE A 176 17.02 -0.99 9.23
N SER A 177 17.30 -1.70 8.13
CA SER A 177 18.64 -1.88 7.55
C SER A 177 19.34 -0.54 7.29
N TYR A 178 18.69 0.38 6.55
CA TYR A 178 19.24 1.71 6.29
C TYR A 178 19.50 2.54 7.55
N ARG A 179 18.67 2.36 8.59
CA ARG A 179 18.87 3.09 9.85
C ARG A 179 20.07 2.56 10.64
N MET A 180 20.30 1.25 10.60
CA MET A 180 21.45 0.66 11.27
C MET A 180 22.76 1.11 10.61
N ASP A 181 22.79 1.22 9.29
CA ASP A 181 23.97 1.71 8.58
C ASP A 181 24.20 3.20 8.81
N ALA A 182 23.15 4.03 8.84
CA ALA A 182 23.26 5.45 9.21
C ALA A 182 23.72 5.70 10.65
N ARG A 183 23.62 4.71 11.56
CA ARG A 183 24.16 4.79 12.93
C ARG A 183 25.62 4.33 13.05
N ARG A 184 26.12 3.64 12.02
CA ARG A 184 27.50 3.12 11.96
C ARG A 184 28.46 4.10 11.26
N GLN A 185 27.92 5.14 10.64
CA GLN A 185 28.64 6.30 10.11
C GLN A 185 28.74 7.38 11.18
#